data_AF-A0AA47E0E3-F1
#
_entry.id   AF-A0AA47E0E3-F1
#
_cell.length_a   1.000
_cell.length_b   1.000
_cell.length_c   1.000
_cell.angle_alpha   90.00
_cell.angle_beta   90.00
_cell.angle_gamma   90.00
#
_symmetry.space_group_name_H-M   'P 1'
#
loop_
_entity.id
_entity.type
_entity.pdbx_description
1 polymer ?
#
loop_
_entity_poly.entity_id
_entity_poly.type
_entity_poly.pdbx_seq_one_letter_code
_entity_poly.pdbx_strand_id
1 'polypeptide(L)'
;MSSETPWLIDELENADMLIIDDLHAWQFTLDEAVLDQADAAAEADQPFASEATLLTIDLVDGRTRRQWQFSYNQIMEAQRDADGESWLLEGPHRLQCLAAIGAEDEAE
;
A
#
# COMPACT_ATOMS: atom_id res chain seq x y z
N MET A 1 -19.65 -11.32 -1.72
CA MET A 1 -18.47 -10.98 -2.53
C MET A 1 -18.19 -9.54 -2.19
N SER A 2 -17.46 -9.34 -1.09
CA SER A 2 -17.23 -8.03 -0.49
C SER A 2 -15.97 -7.45 -1.14
N SER A 3 -16.10 -6.91 -2.34
CA SER A 3 -14.92 -6.60 -3.15
C SER A 3 -15.27 -5.58 -4.23
N GLU A 4 -15.29 -4.29 -3.91
CA GLU A 4 -15.40 -3.27 -4.98
C GLU A 4 -14.89 -1.88 -4.60
N THR A 5 -14.09 -1.75 -3.53
CA THR A 5 -13.27 -0.56 -3.34
C THR A 5 -11.83 -1.04 -3.29
N PRO A 6 -11.02 -0.86 -4.35
CA PRO A 6 -9.61 -1.15 -4.28
C PRO A 6 -9.01 -0.21 -3.23
N TRP A 7 -8.58 -0.76 -2.10
CA TRP A 7 -7.83 -0.03 -1.09
C TRP A 7 -6.36 -0.11 -1.46
N LEU A 8 -5.58 0.92 -1.11
CA LEU A 8 -4.13 0.92 -1.35
C LEU A 8 -3.44 -0.35 -0.81
N ILE A 9 -3.92 -0.90 0.31
CA ILE A 9 -3.38 -2.11 0.92
C ILE A 9 -3.47 -3.34 0.01
N ASP A 10 -4.57 -3.51 -0.73
CA ASP A 10 -4.80 -4.63 -1.63
C ASP A 10 -3.84 -4.56 -2.84
N GLU A 11 -3.62 -3.34 -3.35
CA GLU A 11 -2.63 -3.09 -4.41
C GLU A 11 -1.20 -3.33 -3.92
N LEU A 12 -0.89 -3.00 -2.66
CA LEU A 12 0.43 -3.24 -2.07
C LEU A 12 0.74 -4.72 -1.89
N GLU A 13 -0.24 -5.55 -1.54
CA GLU A 13 -0.08 -7.00 -1.39
C GLU A 13 0.26 -7.69 -2.73
N ASN A 14 -0.25 -7.14 -3.84
CA ASN A 14 -0.02 -7.64 -5.19
C ASN A 14 1.13 -6.92 -5.92
N ALA A 15 1.65 -5.83 -5.37
CA ALA A 15 2.74 -5.07 -5.97
C ALA A 15 4.07 -5.84 -5.88
N ASP A 16 4.89 -5.73 -6.92
CA ASP A 16 6.28 -6.20 -6.91
C ASP A 16 7.26 -5.03 -6.75
N MET A 17 6.83 -3.83 -7.15
CA MET A 17 7.61 -2.61 -7.12
C MET A 17 6.74 -1.43 -6.73
N LEU A 18 7.28 -0.50 -5.94
CA LEU A 18 6.60 0.74 -5.55
C LEU A 18 7.36 1.94 -6.11
N ILE A 19 6.66 2.98 -6.54
CA ILE A 19 7.27 4.27 -6.82
C ILE A 19 6.79 5.25 -5.76
N ILE A 20 7.73 5.83 -5.00
CA ILE A 20 7.46 6.85 -4.00
C ILE A 20 8.10 8.18 -4.41
N ASP A 21 7.32 9.24 -4.58
CA ASP A 21 7.80 10.56 -5.04
C ASP A 21 8.71 10.50 -6.28
N ASP A 22 8.30 9.74 -7.30
CA ASP A 22 9.08 9.48 -8.55
C ASP A 22 10.32 8.57 -8.35
N LEU A 23 10.56 8.05 -7.15
CA LEU A 23 11.68 7.15 -6.83
C LEU A 23 11.22 5.68 -6.83
N HIS A 24 11.90 4.85 -7.62
CA HIS A 24 11.59 3.42 -7.73
C HIS A 24 12.17 2.63 -6.55
N ALA A 25 11.28 2.12 -5.69
CA ALA A 25 11.57 1.27 -4.57
C ALA A 25 11.18 -0.18 -4.86
N TRP A 26 12.19 -1.04 -4.94
CA TRP A 26 12.04 -2.49 -5.10
C TRP A 26 12.16 -3.24 -3.76
N GLN A 27 12.62 -2.56 -2.70
CA GLN A 27 12.59 -3.10 -1.35
C GLN A 27 11.48 -2.43 -0.55
N PHE A 28 10.45 -3.19 -0.24
CA PHE A 28 9.46 -2.82 0.75
C PHE A 28 9.05 -4.04 1.56
N THR A 29 8.43 -3.81 2.71
CA THR A 29 7.96 -4.86 3.61
C THR A 29 6.65 -4.39 4.24
N LEU A 30 5.69 -5.31 4.27
CA LEU A 30 4.42 -5.13 4.95
C LEU A 30 4.47 -5.82 6.32
N ASP A 31 3.92 -5.18 7.34
CA ASP A 31 3.79 -5.77 8.67
C ASP A 31 2.63 -6.76 8.68
N GLU A 32 2.98 -8.04 8.61
CA GLU A 32 2.02 -9.16 8.60
C GLU A 32 1.13 -9.18 9.85
N ALA A 33 1.62 -8.71 11.00
CA ALA A 33 0.83 -8.71 12.23
C ALA A 33 -0.29 -7.66 12.19
N VAL A 34 -0.04 -6.52 11.55
CA VAL A 34 -1.09 -5.51 11.31
C VAL A 34 -2.09 -6.00 10.27
N LEU A 35 -1.64 -6.69 9.21
CA LEU A 35 -2.51 -7.30 8.20
C LEU A 35 -3.43 -8.36 8.81
N ASP A 36 -2.88 -9.28 9.61
CA ASP A 36 -3.63 -10.34 10.29
C ASP A 36 -4.70 -9.74 11.22
N GLN A 37 -4.38 -8.66 11.95
CA GLN A 37 -5.35 -7.95 12.78
C GLN A 37 -6.44 -7.26 11.95
N ALA A 38 -6.10 -6.68 10.80
CA ALA A 38 -7.05 -6.05 9.91
C ALA A 38 -8.03 -7.06 9.32
N ASP A 39 -7.53 -8.23 8.89
CA ASP A 39 -8.34 -9.33 8.38
C ASP A 39 -9.27 -9.87 9.46
N ALA A 40 -8.74 -10.17 10.66
CA ALA A 40 -9.54 -10.63 11.79
C ALA A 40 -10.65 -9.63 12.19
N ALA A 41 -10.38 -8.32 12.10
CA ALA A 41 -11.37 -7.29 12.34
C ALA A 41 -12.43 -7.22 11.23
N ALA A 42 -12.03 -7.37 9.96
CA ALA A 42 -12.93 -7.44 8.82
C ALA A 42 -13.85 -8.68 8.89
N GLU A 43 -13.31 -9.85 9.25
CA GLU A 43 -14.10 -11.07 9.51
C GLU A 43 -15.12 -10.85 10.63
N ALA A 44 -14.77 -10.03 11.62
CA ALA A 44 -15.63 -9.69 12.74
C ALA A 44 -16.57 -8.48 12.47
N ASP A 45 -16.63 -7.97 11.23
CA ASP A 45 -17.42 -6.80 10.81
C ASP A 45 -17.12 -5.55 11.65
N GLN A 46 -15.87 -5.40 12.09
CA GLN A 46 -15.43 -4.29 12.93
C GLN A 46 -14.48 -3.36 12.18
N PRO A 47 -14.58 -2.02 12.39
CA PRO A 47 -13.61 -1.10 11.83
C PRO A 47 -12.25 -1.32 12.50
N PHE A 48 -11.22 -1.53 11.68
CA PHE A 48 -9.83 -1.58 12.13
C PHE A 48 -9.13 -0.27 11.80
N ALA A 49 -8.36 0.23 12.77
CA ALA A 49 -7.53 1.41 12.62
C ALA A 49 -6.32 1.23 13.55
N SER A 50 -5.13 1.46 13.02
CA SER A 50 -3.88 1.29 13.75
C SER A 50 -2.87 2.36 13.35
N GLU A 51 -2.18 2.90 14.35
CA GLU A 51 -1.04 3.81 14.14
C GLU A 51 0.27 3.03 13.98
N ALA A 52 0.23 1.69 14.01
CA ALA A 52 1.40 0.86 13.77
C ALA A 52 1.88 1.00 12.31
N THR A 53 3.20 0.95 12.11
CA THR A 53 3.82 0.94 10.79
C THR A 53 3.37 -0.31 10.03
N LEU A 54 2.59 -0.12 8.98
CA LEU A 54 2.17 -1.19 8.08
C LEU A 54 3.19 -1.36 6.96
N LEU A 55 3.55 -0.28 6.29
CA LEU A 55 4.42 -0.31 5.12
C LEU A 55 5.77 0.33 5.45
N THR A 56 6.84 -0.42 5.22
CA THR A 56 8.21 0.10 5.26
C THR A 56 8.81 -0.01 3.86
N ILE A 57 9.27 1.11 3.31
CA ILE A 57 9.90 1.18 2.00
C ILE A 57 11.37 1.56 2.20
N ASP A 58 12.26 0.76 1.65
CA ASP A 58 13.70 0.98 1.66
C ASP A 58 14.20 1.23 0.25
N LEU A 59 14.91 2.34 0.06
CA LEU A 59 15.53 2.70 -1.20
C LEU A 59 16.99 3.03 -0.99
N VAL A 60 17.85 2.36 -1.74
CA VAL A 60 19.29 2.65 -1.75
C VAL A 60 19.64 3.33 -3.06
N ASP A 61 19.82 4.66 -3.01
CA ASP A 61 20.34 5.45 -4.12
C ASP A 61 21.87 5.55 -3.97
N GLY A 62 22.58 4.59 -4.58
CA GLY A 62 24.04 4.53 -4.57
C GLY A 62 24.65 4.39 -3.18
N ARG A 63 24.98 5.52 -2.52
CA ARG A 63 25.59 5.58 -1.18
C ARG A 63 24.61 6.01 -0.08
N THR A 64 23.40 6.42 -0.44
CA THR A 64 22.41 6.94 0.48
C THR A 64 21.24 5.96 0.57
N ARG A 65 20.93 5.50 1.79
CA ARG A 65 19.70 4.77 2.07
C ARG A 65 18.64 5.75 2.54
N ARG A 66 17.48 5.72 1.89
CA ARG A 66 16.26 6.41 2.31
C ARG A 66 15.26 5.34 2.72
N GLN A 67 14.56 5.60 3.81
CA GLN A 67 13.54 4.70 4.30
C GLN A 67 12.29 5.53 4.59
N TRP A 68 11.15 5.07 4.10
CA TRP A 68 9.84 5.63 4.40
C TRP A 68 9.02 4.61 5.17
N GLN A 69 8.20 5.09 6.09
CA GLN A 69 7.34 4.27 6.92
C GLN A 69 5.97 4.91 6.96
N PHE A 70 4.95 4.12 6.66
CA PHE A 70 3.56 4.55 6.69
C PHE A 70 2.77 3.67 7.64
N SER A 71 1.96 4.29 8.49
CA SER A 71 1.06 3.57 9.38
C SER A 71 -0.15 3.02 8.62
N TYR A 72 -0.82 2.04 9.21
CA TYR A 72 -2.07 1.51 8.65
C TYR A 72 -3.10 2.63 8.40
N ASN A 73 -3.29 3.53 9.36
CA ASN A 73 -4.19 4.67 9.18
C ASN A 73 -3.80 5.53 7.96
N GLN A 74 -2.51 5.85 7.78
CA GLN A 74 -2.08 6.64 6.62
C GLN A 74 -2.39 5.93 5.30
N ILE A 75 -2.20 4.61 5.24
CA ILE A 75 -2.50 3.79 4.06
C ILE A 75 -4.02 3.76 3.79
N MET A 76 -4.84 3.71 4.84
CA MET A 76 -6.30 3.72 4.74
C MET A 76 -6.88 5.09 4.41
N GLU A 77 -6.23 6.16 4.86
CA GLU A 77 -6.57 7.55 4.53
C GLU A 77 -6.02 7.98 3.16
N ALA A 78 -5.23 7.12 2.51
CA ALA A 78 -4.69 7.38 1.19
C ALA A 78 -5.82 7.56 0.17
N GLN A 79 -5.68 8.58 -0.67
CA GLN A 79 -6.66 8.90 -1.70
C GLN A 79 -6.14 8.50 -3.06
N ARG A 80 -6.94 7.74 -3.81
CA ARG A 80 -6.61 7.41 -5.19
C ARG A 80 -6.64 8.67 -6.05
N ASP A 81 -5.58 8.89 -6.80
CA ASP A 81 -5.45 10.02 -7.72
C ASP A 81 -6.39 9.87 -8.93
N ALA A 82 -6.65 10.97 -9.65
CA ALA A 82 -7.55 10.98 -10.80
C ALA A 82 -7.07 10.10 -11.96
N ASP A 83 -5.76 9.86 -12.04
CA ASP A 83 -5.14 8.95 -13.01
C ASP A 83 -5.45 7.47 -12.70
N GLY A 84 -5.81 7.16 -11.46
CA GLY A 84 -6.15 5.81 -11.01
C GLY A 84 -4.93 4.92 -10.76
N GLU A 85 -3.71 5.34 -11.06
CA GLU A 85 -2.49 4.55 -10.87
C GLU A 85 -1.71 4.96 -9.61
N SER A 86 -1.97 6.15 -9.07
CA SER A 86 -1.23 6.71 -7.93
C SER A 86 -2.13 6.92 -6.72
N TRP A 87 -1.53 6.83 -5.54
CA TRP A 87 -2.15 7.07 -4.25
C TRP A 87 -1.48 8.23 -3.53
N LEU A 88 -2.29 9.16 -3.05
CA LEU A 88 -1.87 10.33 -2.28
C LEU A 88 -1.94 10.01 -0.79
N LEU A 89 -0.78 9.98 -0.15
CA LEU A 89 -0.62 9.77 1.28
C LEU A 89 -0.46 11.12 2.00
N GLU A 90 -0.71 11.13 3.31
CA GLU A 90 -0.36 12.27 4.14
C GLU A 90 1.16 12.52 4.12
N GLY A 91 1.58 13.75 3.79
CA GLY A 91 3.01 14.12 3.77
C GLY A 91 3.59 14.48 2.41
N PRO A 92 2.86 15.20 1.55
CA PRO A 92 3.03 15.27 0.09
C PRO A 92 3.40 14.01 -0.71
N HIS A 93 3.39 12.82 -0.10
CA HIS A 93 3.94 11.62 -0.70
C HIS A 93 2.97 11.01 -1.71
N ARG A 94 3.47 10.73 -2.91
CA ARG A 94 2.76 9.93 -3.92
C ARG A 94 3.34 8.54 -3.97
N LEU A 95 2.48 7.55 -3.89
CA LEU A 95 2.84 6.15 -3.97
C LEU A 95 2.11 5.50 -5.14
N GLN A 96 2.85 4.86 -6.04
CA GLN A 96 2.31 4.11 -7.16
C GLN A 96 2.70 2.65 -7.00
N CYS A 97 1.71 1.77 -6.98
CA CYS A 97 1.88 0.34 -6.90
C CYS A 97 2.08 -0.23 -8.31
N LEU A 98 3.21 -0.89 -8.55
CA LEU A 98 3.49 -1.57 -9.81
C LEU A 98 3.45 -3.07 -9.56
N ALA A 99 2.31 -3.68 -9.91
CA ALA A 99 2.14 -5.12 -9.91
C ALA A 99 2.73 -5.72 -11.20
N ALA A 100 3.48 -6.81 -11.06
CA ALA A 100 4.01 -7.56 -12.20
C ALA A 100 2.90 -8.44 -12.80
N ILE A 101 1.94 -7.81 -13.50
CA ILE A 101 0.85 -8.47 -14.26
C ILE A 101 0.10 -9.50 -13.40
N GLY A 102 -0.71 -9.02 -12.46
CA GLY A 102 -1.86 -9.76 -11.94
C GLY A 102 -3.02 -9.49 -12.87
N ALA A 103 -3.48 -10.54 -13.57
CA ALA A 103 -4.53 -10.46 -14.57
C ALA A 103 -5.71 -9.61 -14.10
N GLU A 104 -6.09 -8.65 -14.94
CA GLU A 104 -7.46 -8.19 -15.02
C GLU A 104 -8.32 -9.45 -15.17
N ASP A 105 -8.98 -9.89 -14.09
CA ASP A 105 -10.10 -10.83 -14.24
C ASP A 105 -11.23 -10.01 -14.84
N GLU A 106 -11.14 -9.79 -16.16
CA GLU A 106 -12.25 -9.38 -17.01
C GLU A 106 -13.30 -10.49 -16.90
N ALA A 107 -14.18 -10.38 -15.92
CA ALA A 107 -15.34 -11.23 -15.79
C ALA A 107 -16.33 -10.91 -16.94
N GLU A 108 -16.28 -11.70 -18.02
CA GLU A 108 -17.34 -11.84 -19.02
C GLU A 108 -18.50 -12.74 -18.54
#